data_AF-A0A4Y4VUA4-F1
#
_entry.id   AF-A0A4Y4VUA4-F1
#
_cell.length_a   1.000
_cell.length_b   1.000
_cell.length_c   1.000
_cell.angle_alpha   90.00
_cell.angle_beta   90.00
_cell.angle_gamma   90.00
#
_symmetry.space_group_name_H-M   'P 1'
#
loop_
_entity.id
_entity.type
_entity.pdbx_description
1 polymer ?
#
loop_
_entity_poly.entity_id
_entity_poly.type
_entity_poly.pdbx_seq_one_letter_code
_entity_poly.pdbx_strand_id
1 'polypeptide(L)'
;MKKGIRSPFFYVGDKYKLMPQLNKLFPNNINQFIEPFVGGGSVFLNTKAKRYLANDIDTNIINLHKTLSKFNACELFDELSKIIIHYGLSFSFKGITAPDELKKQYIKTYYAKYNKIAYEKLRADFNSNQNSMLYLYLLLIYGFNHMIRFNSKGLFNLPVGNVDFNENVYNALKNYIDFIQQNTIIFHNDDYIDFLNHTTYLKDDYVYFDPPYLISNSEYNKLWDSDNEIALYGVLDSLDKKGVLFGITNLVYHKGETNFILKEWAKKYYIFNIKSNYISYN
;
A
#
# COMPACT_ATOMS: atom_id res chain seq x y z
N MET A 1 -12.36 -21.12 3.04
CA MET A 1 -11.15 -20.29 3.23
C MET A 1 -11.58 -18.92 3.72
N LYS A 2 -11.01 -18.40 4.81
CA LYS A 2 -11.29 -17.02 5.26
C LYS A 2 -10.81 -16.06 4.17
N LYS A 3 -11.66 -15.15 3.70
CA LYS A 3 -11.30 -14.12 2.72
C LYS A 3 -10.22 -13.24 3.34
N GLY A 4 -9.15 -12.94 2.59
CA GLY A 4 -8.07 -12.07 3.07
C GLY A 4 -8.57 -10.66 3.42
N ILE A 5 -7.77 -9.94 4.19
CA ILE A 5 -8.01 -8.52 4.54
C ILE A 5 -7.44 -7.66 3.42
N ARG A 6 -8.28 -6.80 2.82
CA ARG A 6 -7.80 -5.81 1.84
C ARG A 6 -7.22 -4.61 2.59
N SER A 7 -6.10 -4.10 2.11
CA SER A 7 -5.62 -2.79 2.55
C SER A 7 -6.65 -1.71 2.24
N PRO A 8 -6.83 -0.70 3.12
CA PRO A 8 -7.62 0.49 2.82
C PRO A 8 -6.87 1.46 1.91
N PHE A 9 -5.60 1.18 1.61
CA PHE A 9 -4.76 1.93 0.70
C PHE A 9 -4.65 1.17 -0.62
N PHE A 10 -5.10 1.80 -1.69
CA PHE A 10 -4.84 1.29 -3.04
C PHE A 10 -3.39 1.64 -3.39
N TYR A 11 -2.54 0.62 -3.42
CA TYR A 11 -1.10 0.79 -3.66
C TYR A 11 -0.68 0.02 -4.90
N VAL A 12 0.17 0.62 -5.73
CA VAL A 12 0.69 -0.07 -6.92
C VAL A 12 1.61 -1.19 -6.46
N GLY A 13 1.44 -2.38 -7.05
CA GLY A 13 2.21 -3.57 -6.64
C GLY A 13 1.60 -4.35 -5.47
N ASP A 14 0.43 -3.96 -4.96
CA ASP A 14 -0.30 -4.64 -3.88
C ASP A 14 -0.35 -6.17 -4.04
N LYS A 15 0.14 -6.89 -3.02
CA LYS A 15 0.23 -8.36 -2.99
C LYS A 15 -1.01 -9.07 -2.50
N TYR A 16 -2.12 -8.38 -2.20
CA TYR A 16 -3.36 -8.99 -1.69
C TYR A 16 -3.80 -10.25 -2.47
N LYS A 17 -3.75 -10.22 -3.81
CA LYS A 17 -4.12 -11.37 -4.66
C LYS A 17 -3.12 -12.52 -4.61
N LEU A 18 -1.86 -12.25 -4.25
CA LEU A 18 -0.79 -13.23 -4.16
C LEU A 18 -0.68 -13.87 -2.77
N MET A 19 -1.26 -13.26 -1.74
CA MET A 19 -1.21 -13.78 -0.36
C MET A 19 -1.59 -15.25 -0.20
N PRO A 20 -2.60 -15.81 -0.90
CA PRO A 20 -2.89 -17.25 -0.80
C PRO A 20 -1.75 -18.16 -1.26
N GLN A 21 -0.86 -17.69 -2.15
CA GLN A 21 0.33 -18.42 -2.58
C GLN A 21 1.50 -18.14 -1.63
N LEU A 22 1.72 -16.86 -1.26
CA LEU A 22 2.82 -16.44 -0.39
C LEU A 22 2.72 -17.06 1.01
N ASN A 23 1.52 -17.10 1.60
CA ASN A 23 1.29 -17.69 2.92
C ASN A 23 1.61 -19.21 3.01
N LYS A 24 1.71 -19.91 1.87
CA LYS A 24 2.14 -21.32 1.85
C LYS A 24 3.65 -21.48 1.94
N LEU A 25 4.39 -20.39 1.65
CA LEU A 25 5.84 -20.35 1.63
C LEU A 25 6.41 -19.69 2.90
N PHE A 26 5.61 -18.87 3.58
CA PHE A 26 6.02 -18.22 4.82
C PHE A 26 6.13 -19.22 5.98
N PRO A 27 6.99 -18.96 6.98
CA PRO A 27 7.06 -19.77 8.19
C PRO A 27 5.72 -19.85 8.93
N ASN A 28 5.40 -20.99 9.52
CA ASN A 28 4.14 -21.18 10.26
C ASN A 28 4.09 -20.40 11.57
N ASN A 29 5.25 -20.19 12.20
CA ASN A 29 5.40 -19.49 13.48
C ASN A 29 6.34 -18.32 13.26
N ILE A 30 5.82 -17.10 13.33
CA ILE A 30 6.59 -15.87 13.14
C ILE A 30 6.51 -15.06 14.43
N ASN A 31 7.67 -14.77 15.01
CA ASN A 31 7.78 -13.92 16.18
C ASN A 31 7.60 -12.45 15.76
N GLN A 32 8.55 -11.89 15.01
CA GLN A 32 8.39 -10.61 14.33
C GLN A 32 8.24 -10.81 12.82
N PHE A 33 7.19 -10.23 12.25
CA PHE A 33 7.07 -10.06 10.80
C PHE A 33 7.56 -8.66 10.42
N ILE A 34 8.62 -8.59 9.63
CA ILE A 34 9.36 -7.36 9.36
C ILE A 34 9.24 -7.03 7.87
N GLU A 35 8.65 -5.89 7.53
CA GLU A 35 8.48 -5.42 6.16
C GLU A 35 9.23 -4.10 5.94
N PRO A 36 10.41 -4.12 5.29
CA PRO A 36 11.15 -2.90 4.98
C PRO A 36 10.49 -2.00 3.91
N PHE A 37 9.58 -2.58 3.13
CA PHE A 37 8.84 -1.98 2.02
C PHE A 37 7.33 -2.27 2.17
N VAL A 38 6.68 -1.69 3.17
CA VAL A 38 5.30 -2.04 3.53
C VAL A 38 4.28 -1.61 2.48
N GLY A 39 4.50 -0.48 1.79
CA GLY A 39 3.54 0.12 0.90
C GLY A 39 2.15 0.23 1.54
N GLY A 40 1.12 -0.31 0.89
CA GLY A 40 -0.24 -0.36 1.44
C GLY A 40 -0.45 -1.38 2.57
N GLY A 41 0.51 -2.25 2.88
CA GLY A 41 0.44 -3.17 4.03
C GLY A 41 -0.37 -4.45 3.84
N SER A 42 -0.73 -4.80 2.61
CA SER A 42 -1.55 -6.00 2.36
C SER A 42 -0.90 -7.29 2.79
N VAL A 43 0.43 -7.37 2.84
CA VAL A 43 1.12 -8.59 3.22
C VAL A 43 1.04 -8.80 4.73
N PHE A 44 1.47 -7.84 5.56
CA PHE A 44 1.34 -7.99 7.02
C PHE A 44 -0.12 -8.20 7.47
N LEU A 45 -1.11 -7.55 6.81
CA LEU A 45 -2.54 -7.73 7.10
C LEU A 45 -3.03 -9.18 6.88
N ASN A 46 -2.29 -9.95 6.08
CA ASN A 46 -2.65 -11.33 5.72
C ASN A 46 -1.63 -12.37 6.23
N THR A 47 -0.64 -11.95 7.03
CA THR A 47 0.34 -12.84 7.66
C THR A 47 0.09 -12.90 9.16
N LYS A 48 0.22 -14.09 9.77
CA LYS A 48 0.10 -14.27 11.22
C LYS A 48 1.47 -14.16 11.88
N ALA A 49 1.63 -13.23 12.81
CA ALA A 49 2.84 -13.07 13.63
C ALA A 49 2.48 -12.54 15.03
N LYS A 50 3.42 -12.60 15.98
CA LYS A 50 3.20 -12.02 17.32
C LYS A 50 3.26 -10.50 17.33
N ARG A 51 4.14 -9.92 16.50
CA ARG A 51 4.25 -8.48 16.27
C ARG A 51 4.72 -8.18 14.85
N TYR A 52 4.47 -6.95 14.42
CA TYR A 52 4.75 -6.49 13.06
C TYR A 52 5.61 -5.23 13.12
N LEU A 53 6.69 -5.20 12.35
CA LEU A 53 7.48 -4.00 12.07
C LEU A 53 7.30 -3.65 10.60
N ALA A 54 6.74 -2.47 10.33
CA ALA A 54 6.41 -2.02 8.99
C ALA A 54 7.13 -0.71 8.68
N ASN A 55 7.94 -0.70 7.63
CA ASN A 55 8.71 0.46 7.19
C ASN A 55 8.41 0.79 5.73
N ASP A 56 8.45 2.07 5.38
CA ASP A 56 8.50 2.53 3.99
C ASP A 56 9.29 3.83 3.91
N ILE A 57 9.88 4.10 2.75
CA ILE A 57 10.53 5.38 2.48
C ILE A 57 9.49 6.48 2.21
N ASP A 58 8.29 6.15 1.72
CA ASP A 58 7.23 7.14 1.47
C ASP A 58 6.61 7.63 2.80
N THR A 59 7.00 8.83 3.21
CA THR A 59 6.47 9.48 4.41
C THR A 59 4.94 9.62 4.39
N ASN A 60 4.32 9.81 3.23
CA ASN A 60 2.86 9.96 3.14
C ASN A 60 2.15 8.64 3.47
N ILE A 61 2.62 7.51 2.94
CA ILE A 61 2.00 6.21 3.22
C ILE A 61 2.15 5.84 4.69
N ILE A 62 3.32 6.09 5.28
CA ILE A 62 3.53 5.84 6.72
C ILE A 62 2.70 6.78 7.58
N ASN A 63 2.59 8.06 7.23
CA ASN A 63 1.73 8.99 7.97
C ASN A 63 0.24 8.64 7.86
N LEU A 64 -0.21 8.09 6.72
CA LEU A 64 -1.54 7.53 6.58
C LEU A 64 -1.74 6.33 7.51
N HIS A 65 -0.84 5.34 7.48
CA HIS A 65 -0.89 4.19 8.39
C HIS A 65 -0.95 4.62 9.87
N LYS A 66 -0.05 5.53 10.28
CA LYS A 66 0.02 6.10 11.64
C LYS A 66 -1.18 6.95 12.02
N THR A 67 -1.82 7.62 11.05
CA THR A 67 -3.01 8.42 11.33
C THR A 67 -4.23 7.53 11.52
N LEU A 68 -4.46 6.60 10.59
CA LEU A 68 -5.64 5.72 10.68
C LEU A 68 -5.56 4.81 11.92
N SER A 69 -4.36 4.36 12.32
CA SER A 69 -4.18 3.50 13.50
C SER A 69 -4.53 4.16 14.84
N LYS A 70 -4.68 5.49 14.89
CA LYS A 70 -5.05 6.23 16.12
C LYS A 70 -6.54 6.17 16.44
N PHE A 71 -7.37 5.73 15.49
CA PHE A 71 -8.82 5.73 15.62
C PHE A 71 -9.35 4.31 15.83
N ASN A 72 -10.53 4.21 16.46
CA ASN A 72 -11.38 3.05 16.21
C ASN A 72 -12.22 3.21 14.93
N ALA A 73 -12.79 2.11 14.45
CA ALA A 73 -13.47 2.08 13.15
C ALA A 73 -14.67 3.04 13.09
N CYS A 74 -15.40 3.22 14.21
CA CYS A 74 -16.55 4.13 14.26
C CYS A 74 -16.10 5.58 14.26
N GLU A 75 -15.13 5.93 15.10
CA GLU A 75 -14.56 7.30 15.17
C GLU A 75 -14.00 7.74 13.81
N LEU A 76 -13.20 6.89 13.17
CA LEU A 76 -12.63 7.20 11.87
C LEU A 76 -13.71 7.39 10.81
N PHE A 77 -14.71 6.51 10.82
CA PHE A 77 -15.83 6.62 9.89
C PHE A 77 -16.62 7.91 10.10
N ASP A 78 -16.84 8.34 11.34
CA ASP A 78 -17.54 9.57 11.66
C ASP A 78 -16.75 10.80 11.21
N GLU A 79 -15.44 10.85 11.46
CA GLU A 79 -14.58 11.95 11.00
C GLU A 79 -14.54 12.05 9.46
N LEU A 80 -14.37 10.92 8.77
CA LEU A 80 -14.42 10.90 7.30
C LEU A 80 -15.80 11.30 6.77
N SER A 81 -16.88 10.85 7.41
CA SER A 81 -18.25 11.19 7.03
C SER A 81 -18.50 12.69 7.14
N LYS A 82 -18.03 13.36 8.21
CA LYS A 82 -18.13 14.81 8.38
C LYS A 82 -17.46 15.55 7.22
N ILE A 83 -16.25 15.14 6.84
CA ILE A 83 -15.50 15.75 5.74
C ILE A 83 -16.22 15.52 4.40
N ILE A 84 -16.63 14.29 4.12
CA ILE A 84 -17.35 13.94 2.87
C ILE A 84 -18.62 14.79 2.71
N ILE A 85 -19.42 14.90 3.77
CA ILE A 85 -20.66 15.69 3.79
C ILE A 85 -20.36 17.18 3.65
N HIS A 86 -19.37 17.69 4.37
CA HIS A 86 -18.97 19.11 4.33
C HIS A 86 -18.60 19.58 2.92
N TYR A 87 -17.78 18.80 2.21
CA TYR A 87 -17.37 19.14 0.85
C TYR A 87 -18.44 18.83 -0.22
N GLY A 88 -19.47 18.04 0.12
CA GLY A 88 -20.50 17.62 -0.84
C GLY A 88 -20.02 16.56 -1.82
N LEU A 89 -19.15 15.64 -1.36
CA LEU A 89 -18.71 14.48 -2.14
C LEU A 89 -19.82 13.40 -2.15
N SER A 90 -19.87 12.58 -3.20
CA SER A 90 -20.77 11.42 -3.25
C SER A 90 -20.39 10.43 -2.16
N PHE A 91 -21.38 9.81 -1.54
CA PHE A 91 -21.18 8.88 -0.43
C PHE A 91 -22.16 7.71 -0.58
N SER A 92 -21.92 6.83 -1.55
CA SER A 92 -22.85 5.73 -1.85
C SER A 92 -23.06 4.78 -0.68
N PHE A 93 -22.07 4.64 0.21
CA PHE A 93 -22.24 3.89 1.47
C PHE A 93 -23.39 4.45 2.36
N LYS A 94 -23.64 5.76 2.30
CA LYS A 94 -24.76 6.44 2.98
C LYS A 94 -25.90 6.82 2.02
N GLY A 95 -25.92 6.28 0.81
CA GLY A 95 -26.96 6.52 -0.20
C GLY A 95 -26.87 7.84 -0.96
N ILE A 96 -25.83 8.66 -0.74
CA ILE A 96 -25.63 9.91 -1.47
C ILE A 96 -24.94 9.59 -2.81
N THR A 97 -25.70 9.58 -3.90
CA THR A 97 -25.16 9.21 -5.23
C THR A 97 -25.38 10.30 -6.26
N ALA A 98 -24.68 10.20 -7.40
CA ALA A 98 -24.91 11.11 -8.52
C ALA A 98 -26.37 11.03 -9.02
N PRO A 99 -26.99 12.14 -9.45
CA PRO A 99 -28.33 12.14 -10.05
C PRO A 99 -28.42 11.24 -11.29
N ASP A 100 -29.60 10.70 -11.54
CA ASP A 100 -29.80 9.75 -12.65
C ASP A 100 -29.65 10.41 -14.03
N GLU A 101 -29.98 11.70 -14.15
CA GLU A 101 -29.71 12.47 -15.36
C GLU A 101 -28.20 12.53 -15.64
N LEU A 102 -27.39 12.74 -14.60
CA LEU A 102 -25.93 12.79 -14.72
C LEU A 102 -25.35 11.41 -15.08
N LYS A 103 -25.89 10.34 -14.49
CA LYS A 103 -25.51 8.95 -14.83
C LYS A 103 -25.78 8.62 -16.29
N LYS A 104 -26.92 9.06 -16.82
CA LYS A 104 -27.30 8.87 -18.23
C LYS A 104 -26.43 9.69 -19.18
N GLN A 105 -26.10 10.93 -18.80
CA GLN A 105 -25.29 11.83 -19.62
C GLN A 105 -23.80 11.42 -19.65
N TYR A 106 -23.25 10.94 -18.54
CA TYR A 106 -21.82 10.65 -18.37
C TYR A 106 -21.57 9.19 -17.96
N ILE A 107 -21.99 8.26 -18.83
CA ILE A 107 -21.80 6.82 -18.63
C ILE A 107 -20.33 6.52 -18.29
N LYS A 108 -20.10 5.73 -17.22
CA LYS A 108 -18.77 5.35 -16.69
C LYS A 108 -17.87 6.50 -16.20
N THR A 109 -18.36 7.75 -16.16
CA THR A 109 -17.60 8.91 -15.67
C THR A 109 -18.42 9.84 -14.76
N TYR A 110 -19.66 9.47 -14.43
CA TYR A 110 -20.59 10.31 -13.68
C TYR A 110 -20.09 10.68 -12.28
N TYR A 111 -19.36 9.81 -11.57
CA TYR A 111 -18.78 10.17 -10.27
C TYR A 111 -17.63 11.17 -10.43
N ALA A 112 -16.80 11.01 -11.46
CA ALA A 112 -15.76 11.98 -11.76
C ALA A 112 -16.35 13.37 -12.06
N LYS A 113 -17.52 13.43 -12.72
CA LYS A 113 -18.24 14.69 -12.98
C LYS A 113 -18.89 15.24 -11.72
N TYR A 114 -19.62 14.41 -10.98
CA TYR A 114 -20.33 14.79 -9.76
C TYR A 114 -19.37 15.34 -8.70
N ASN A 115 -18.26 14.63 -8.45
CA ASN A 115 -17.31 14.98 -7.39
C ASN A 115 -16.32 16.08 -7.78
N LYS A 116 -16.25 16.50 -9.06
CA LYS A 116 -15.16 17.35 -9.55
C LYS A 116 -14.94 18.60 -8.71
N ILE A 117 -16.01 19.38 -8.49
CA ILE A 117 -15.92 20.67 -7.77
C ILE A 117 -15.56 20.44 -6.30
N ALA A 118 -16.22 19.49 -5.64
CA ALA A 118 -15.97 19.15 -4.24
C ALA A 118 -14.53 18.64 -4.01
N TYR A 119 -14.07 17.75 -4.90
CA TYR A 119 -12.72 17.20 -4.88
C TYR A 119 -11.66 18.29 -5.12
N GLU A 120 -11.88 19.20 -6.08
CA GLU A 120 -10.96 20.31 -6.34
C GLU A 120 -10.83 21.25 -5.14
N LYS A 121 -11.93 21.50 -4.41
CA LYS A 121 -11.93 22.26 -3.15
C LYS A 121 -11.15 21.54 -2.05
N LEU A 122 -11.47 20.27 -1.78
CA LEU A 122 -10.74 19.46 -0.80
C LEU A 122 -9.23 19.42 -1.10
N ARG A 123 -8.88 19.29 -2.38
CA ARG A 123 -7.48 19.29 -2.83
C ARG A 123 -6.80 20.64 -2.61
N ALA A 124 -7.49 21.74 -2.88
CA ALA A 124 -6.97 23.08 -2.62
C ALA A 124 -6.71 23.29 -1.13
N ASP A 125 -7.63 22.87 -0.27
CA ASP A 125 -7.49 23.01 1.19
C ASP A 125 -6.35 22.13 1.72
N PHE A 126 -6.24 20.88 1.26
CA PHE A 126 -5.09 20.04 1.58
C PHE A 126 -3.76 20.66 1.12
N ASN A 127 -3.70 21.20 -0.10
CA ASN A 127 -2.49 21.86 -0.60
C ASN A 127 -2.15 23.15 0.15
N SER A 128 -3.15 23.80 0.74
CA SER A 128 -2.97 25.00 1.58
C SER A 128 -2.42 24.63 2.97
N ASN A 129 -2.77 23.45 3.48
CA ASN A 129 -2.29 22.91 4.75
C ASN A 129 -2.22 21.37 4.70
N GLN A 130 -1.03 20.85 4.38
CA GLN A 130 -0.80 19.41 4.14
C GLN A 130 -0.74 18.56 5.43
N ASN A 131 -1.15 19.09 6.58
CA ASN A 131 -1.13 18.38 7.85
C ASN A 131 -2.31 17.39 8.01
N SER A 132 -3.37 17.52 7.23
CA SER A 132 -4.55 16.65 7.34
C SER A 132 -4.38 15.38 6.51
N MET A 133 -3.93 14.30 7.14
CA MET A 133 -3.85 12.98 6.50
C MET A 133 -5.23 12.39 6.18
N LEU A 134 -6.30 12.81 6.88
CA LEU A 134 -7.67 12.41 6.51
C LEU A 134 -8.10 13.05 5.18
N TYR A 135 -7.65 14.29 4.90
CA TYR A 135 -7.89 14.92 3.60
C TYR A 135 -7.13 14.18 2.51
N LEU A 136 -5.85 13.86 2.73
CA LEU A 136 -5.07 13.05 1.81
C LEU A 136 -5.75 11.69 1.56
N TYR A 137 -6.20 11.00 2.61
CA TYR A 137 -6.89 9.71 2.48
C TYR A 137 -8.13 9.81 1.59
N LEU A 138 -9.00 10.81 1.80
CA LEU A 138 -10.16 11.03 0.94
C LEU A 138 -9.77 11.42 -0.48
N LEU A 139 -8.74 12.24 -0.67
CA LEU A 139 -8.22 12.54 -2.00
C LEU A 139 -7.75 11.28 -2.73
N LEU A 140 -7.18 10.29 -2.02
CA LEU A 140 -6.85 8.99 -2.61
C LEU A 140 -8.11 8.18 -2.95
N ILE A 141 -9.11 8.11 -2.06
CA ILE A 141 -10.36 7.37 -2.31
C ILE A 141 -11.10 7.91 -3.54
N TYR A 142 -11.23 9.22 -3.66
CA TYR A 142 -11.95 9.87 -4.76
C TYR A 142 -11.06 10.17 -5.98
N GLY A 143 -9.76 9.93 -5.87
CA GLY A 143 -8.77 10.24 -6.89
C GLY A 143 -8.64 9.16 -7.96
N PHE A 144 -8.19 9.55 -9.15
CA PHE A 144 -7.97 8.64 -10.26
C PHE A 144 -6.86 7.62 -9.94
N ASN A 145 -7.14 6.32 -10.04
CA ASN A 145 -6.22 5.22 -9.71
C ASN A 145 -5.61 5.27 -8.29
N HIS A 146 -6.11 6.15 -7.40
CA HIS A 146 -5.73 6.22 -6.00
C HIS A 146 -4.22 6.43 -5.71
N MET A 147 -3.46 6.99 -6.66
CA MET A 147 -2.01 7.13 -6.51
C MET A 147 -1.61 8.33 -5.65
N ILE A 148 -0.60 8.17 -4.79
CA ILE A 148 0.01 9.29 -4.08
C ILE A 148 0.89 10.05 -5.07
N ARG A 149 0.47 11.25 -5.49
CA ARG A 149 1.18 12.01 -6.52
C ARG A 149 1.25 13.52 -6.21
N PHE A 150 2.49 14.00 -6.12
CA PHE A 150 2.82 15.40 -5.91
C PHE A 150 3.61 15.96 -7.10
N ASN A 151 3.43 17.24 -7.41
CA ASN A 151 4.24 17.92 -8.43
C ASN A 151 5.59 18.40 -7.87
N SER A 152 6.43 19.01 -8.70
CA SER A 152 7.75 19.54 -8.29
C SER A 152 7.69 20.67 -7.26
N LYS A 153 6.51 21.26 -7.01
CA LYS A 153 6.27 22.25 -5.94
C LYS A 153 5.78 21.61 -4.64
N GLY A 154 5.75 20.27 -4.57
CA GLY A 154 5.24 19.53 -3.42
C GLY A 154 3.72 19.59 -3.27
N LEU A 155 2.96 20.00 -4.29
CA LEU A 155 1.50 20.06 -4.23
C LEU A 155 0.87 18.79 -4.80
N PHE A 156 -0.11 18.24 -4.10
CA PHE A 156 -0.89 17.09 -4.54
C PHE A 156 -1.66 17.43 -5.81
N ASN A 157 -1.52 16.59 -6.85
CA ASN A 157 -2.00 16.89 -8.20
C ASN A 157 -2.77 15.75 -8.88
N LEU A 158 -3.25 14.77 -8.13
CA LEU A 158 -4.07 13.69 -8.69
C LEU A 158 -5.44 14.25 -9.13
N PRO A 159 -5.93 13.95 -10.34
CA PRO A 159 -7.28 14.33 -10.76
C PRO A 159 -8.34 13.45 -10.08
N VAL A 160 -9.58 13.92 -10.06
CA VAL A 160 -10.73 13.14 -9.57
C VAL A 160 -10.94 11.88 -10.43
N GLY A 161 -11.24 10.76 -9.78
CA GLY A 161 -11.55 9.48 -10.40
C GLY A 161 -13.06 9.22 -10.51
N ASN A 162 -13.44 8.19 -11.27
CA ASN A 162 -14.83 7.71 -11.30
C ASN A 162 -15.07 6.66 -10.21
N VAL A 163 -14.88 7.09 -8.97
CA VAL A 163 -14.95 6.27 -7.75
C VAL A 163 -15.51 7.13 -6.61
N ASP A 164 -15.97 6.49 -5.55
CA ASP A 164 -16.49 7.15 -4.36
C ASP A 164 -16.28 6.29 -3.10
N PHE A 165 -16.66 6.83 -1.94
CA PHE A 165 -16.69 6.08 -0.69
C PHE A 165 -17.91 5.14 -0.66
N ASN A 166 -17.68 3.89 -1.08
CA ASN A 166 -18.67 2.82 -1.14
C ASN A 166 -18.46 1.75 -0.05
N GLU A 167 -19.32 0.73 -0.04
CA GLU A 167 -19.27 -0.37 0.91
C GLU A 167 -17.93 -1.15 0.90
N ASN A 168 -17.26 -1.27 -0.24
CA ASN A 168 -15.95 -1.94 -0.27
C ASN A 168 -14.87 -1.11 0.44
N VAL A 169 -14.92 0.22 0.30
CA VAL A 169 -14.01 1.14 1.00
C VAL A 169 -14.25 1.05 2.50
N TYR A 170 -15.52 1.13 2.94
CA TYR A 170 -15.89 0.97 4.35
C TYR A 170 -15.40 -0.36 4.92
N ASN A 171 -15.65 -1.47 4.23
CA ASN A 171 -15.24 -2.79 4.69
C ASN A 171 -13.71 -2.95 4.74
N ALA A 172 -12.97 -2.42 3.77
CA ALA A 172 -11.51 -2.44 3.80
C ALA A 172 -10.97 -1.66 5.00
N LEU A 173 -11.50 -0.45 5.23
CA LEU A 173 -11.14 0.40 6.36
C LEU A 173 -11.44 -0.25 7.70
N LYS A 174 -12.67 -0.76 7.88
CA LYS A 174 -13.08 -1.43 9.11
C LYS A 174 -12.19 -2.63 9.41
N ASN A 175 -11.99 -3.52 8.43
CA ASN A 175 -11.18 -4.72 8.65
C ASN A 175 -9.71 -4.40 8.94
N TYR A 176 -9.19 -3.32 8.35
CA TYR A 176 -7.85 -2.81 8.66
C TYR A 176 -7.75 -2.32 10.11
N ILE A 177 -8.68 -1.47 10.55
CA ILE A 177 -8.68 -0.96 11.93
C ILE A 177 -8.86 -2.10 12.93
N ASP A 178 -9.79 -3.03 12.67
CA ASP A 178 -9.99 -4.21 13.51
C ASP A 178 -8.70 -5.03 13.64
N PHE A 179 -7.95 -5.21 12.54
CA PHE A 179 -6.65 -5.90 12.55
C PHE A 179 -5.62 -5.12 13.38
N ILE A 180 -5.48 -3.82 13.15
CA ILE A 180 -4.50 -2.98 13.85
C ILE A 180 -4.76 -2.98 15.36
N GLN A 181 -6.01 -2.94 15.79
CA GLN A 181 -6.38 -2.94 17.21
C GLN A 181 -6.14 -4.29 17.90
N GLN A 182 -6.14 -5.39 17.14
CA GLN A 182 -5.94 -6.75 17.68
C GLN A 182 -4.47 -7.19 17.68
N ASN A 183 -3.58 -6.39 17.09
CA ASN A 183 -2.19 -6.77 16.87
C ASN A 183 -1.24 -5.65 17.31
N THR A 184 0.02 -5.99 17.58
CA THR A 184 1.07 -4.98 17.81
C THR A 184 1.80 -4.67 16.50
N ILE A 185 1.58 -3.47 15.96
CA ILE A 185 2.25 -2.98 14.75
C ILE A 185 3.05 -1.72 15.10
N ILE A 186 4.31 -1.67 14.68
CA ILE A 186 5.18 -0.50 14.81
C ILE A 186 5.53 -0.01 13.41
N PHE A 187 5.18 1.25 13.12
CA PHE A 187 5.43 1.89 11.83
C PHE A 187 6.69 2.77 11.87
N HIS A 188 7.61 2.49 10.96
CA HIS A 188 8.86 3.20 10.72
C HIS A 188 8.80 3.95 9.39
N ASN A 189 9.59 5.02 9.25
CA ASN A 189 9.72 5.76 8.01
C ASN A 189 11.18 6.13 7.80
N ASP A 190 11.95 5.12 7.42
CA ASP A 190 13.39 5.18 7.26
C ASP A 190 13.78 4.57 5.90
N ASP A 191 14.99 4.85 5.44
CA ASP A 191 15.60 4.03 4.40
C ASP A 191 15.66 2.56 4.85
N TYR A 192 15.45 1.63 3.93
CA TYR A 192 15.33 0.22 4.29
C TYR A 192 16.63 -0.34 4.90
N ILE A 193 17.81 0.16 4.51
CA ILE A 193 19.10 -0.25 5.07
C ILE A 193 19.20 0.22 6.52
N ASP A 194 18.87 1.49 6.77
CA ASP A 194 18.91 2.07 8.11
C ASP A 194 17.89 1.40 9.03
N PHE A 195 16.68 1.13 8.54
CA PHE A 195 15.66 0.39 9.25
C PHE A 195 16.15 -1.00 9.66
N LEU A 196 16.76 -1.75 8.73
CA LEU A 196 17.27 -3.09 8.99
C LEU A 196 18.49 -3.08 9.94
N ASN A 197 19.37 -2.10 9.82
CA ASN A 197 20.54 -1.95 10.70
C ASN A 197 20.15 -1.70 12.16
N HIS A 198 19.06 -0.95 12.39
CA HIS A 198 18.55 -0.68 13.74
C HIS A 198 17.52 -1.72 14.22
N THR A 199 17.13 -2.67 13.37
CA THR A 199 16.19 -3.72 13.73
C THR A 199 16.89 -4.80 14.57
N THR A 200 16.33 -5.11 15.73
CA THR A 200 16.77 -6.25 16.54
C THR A 200 16.10 -7.53 16.06
N TYR A 201 16.90 -8.47 15.57
CA TYR A 201 16.45 -9.79 15.12
C TYR A 201 16.42 -10.80 16.27
N LEU A 202 15.29 -11.49 16.39
CA LEU A 202 15.03 -12.53 17.37
C LEU A 202 14.86 -13.88 16.65
N LYS A 203 14.87 -14.96 17.44
CA LYS A 203 14.54 -16.29 16.93
C LYS A 203 13.12 -16.31 16.36
N ASP A 204 12.97 -17.00 15.23
CA ASP A 204 11.70 -17.16 14.49
C ASP A 204 11.16 -15.83 13.92
N ASP A 205 12.01 -14.82 13.77
CA ASP A 205 11.68 -13.63 12.98
C ASP A 205 11.72 -13.95 11.48
N TYR A 206 10.90 -13.22 10.73
CA TYR A 206 10.80 -13.34 9.28
C TYR A 206 10.75 -11.98 8.64
N VAL A 207 11.67 -11.73 7.71
CA VAL A 207 11.77 -10.47 6.96
C VAL A 207 11.22 -10.67 5.55
N TYR A 208 10.17 -9.93 5.19
CA TYR A 208 9.58 -9.98 3.86
C TYR A 208 9.90 -8.72 3.07
N PHE A 209 10.43 -8.91 1.87
CA PHE A 209 10.89 -7.86 0.98
C PHE A 209 10.02 -7.80 -0.27
N ASP A 210 9.55 -6.60 -0.58
CA ASP A 210 8.82 -6.30 -1.80
C ASP A 210 9.26 -4.94 -2.37
N PRO A 211 10.53 -4.85 -2.80
CA PRO A 211 11.07 -3.60 -3.30
C PRO A 211 10.43 -3.18 -4.63
N PRO A 212 10.65 -1.93 -5.08
CA PRO A 212 10.42 -1.58 -6.47
C PRO A 212 11.17 -2.54 -7.42
N TYR A 213 10.55 -2.95 -8.53
CA TYR A 213 11.16 -3.91 -9.45
C TYR A 213 11.88 -3.20 -10.59
N LEU A 214 13.18 -3.46 -10.74
CA LEU A 214 14.06 -2.80 -11.72
C LEU A 214 13.49 -2.79 -13.15
N ILE A 215 12.95 -3.93 -13.60
CA ILE A 215 12.43 -4.13 -14.96
C ILE A 215 10.91 -3.81 -15.09
N SER A 216 10.36 -3.03 -14.17
CA SER A 216 8.96 -2.56 -14.25
C SER A 216 8.92 -1.04 -14.45
N ASN A 217 7.84 -0.52 -15.04
CA ASN A 217 7.64 0.92 -15.23
C ASN A 217 6.64 1.46 -14.19
N SER A 218 7.02 1.53 -12.92
CA SER A 218 6.18 2.06 -11.83
C SER A 218 6.64 3.44 -11.37
N GLU A 219 5.73 4.32 -10.93
CA GLU A 219 6.10 5.64 -10.38
C GLU A 219 7.01 5.53 -9.14
N TYR A 220 6.94 4.41 -8.42
CA TYR A 220 7.76 4.10 -7.24
C TYR A 220 9.21 3.72 -7.59
N ASN A 221 9.51 3.45 -8.86
CA ASN A 221 10.86 3.04 -9.28
C ASN A 221 11.81 4.22 -9.49
N LYS A 222 11.37 5.47 -9.33
CA LYS A 222 12.20 6.66 -9.58
C LYS A 222 13.49 6.72 -8.76
N LEU A 223 13.48 6.08 -7.58
CA LEU A 223 14.61 6.01 -6.67
C LEU A 223 15.30 4.63 -6.66
N TRP A 224 14.89 3.72 -7.55
CA TRP A 224 15.36 2.34 -7.55
C TRP A 224 16.13 2.02 -8.84
N ASP A 225 17.40 1.69 -8.69
CA ASP A 225 18.32 1.35 -9.77
C ASP A 225 19.06 0.04 -9.50
N SER A 226 20.00 -0.31 -10.37
CA SER A 226 20.81 -1.52 -10.23
C SER A 226 21.65 -1.53 -8.94
N ASP A 227 22.11 -0.38 -8.48
CA ASP A 227 22.98 -0.27 -7.31
C ASP A 227 22.16 -0.53 -6.03
N ASN A 228 20.94 0.01 -5.97
CA ASN A 228 19.98 -0.30 -4.92
C ASN A 228 19.64 -1.80 -4.87
N GLU A 229 19.41 -2.43 -6.03
CA GLU A 229 19.07 -3.84 -6.09
C GLU A 229 20.26 -4.74 -5.66
N ILE A 230 21.48 -4.41 -6.07
CA ILE A 230 22.70 -5.10 -5.62
C ILE A 230 22.91 -4.92 -4.11
N ALA A 231 22.71 -3.71 -3.59
CA ALA A 231 22.82 -3.43 -2.15
C ALA A 231 21.80 -4.26 -1.35
N LEU A 232 20.54 -4.30 -1.79
CA LEU A 232 19.50 -5.11 -1.15
C LEU A 232 19.90 -6.59 -1.11
N TYR A 233 20.43 -7.14 -2.21
CA TYR A 233 20.88 -8.53 -2.25
C TYR A 233 22.05 -8.81 -1.31
N GLY A 234 22.95 -7.83 -1.11
CA GLY A 234 23.98 -7.89 -0.08
C GLY A 234 23.40 -7.93 1.35
N VAL A 235 22.32 -7.19 1.60
CA VAL A 235 21.60 -7.22 2.89
C VAL A 235 20.94 -8.58 3.12
N LEU A 236 20.29 -9.15 2.11
CA LEU A 236 19.68 -10.49 2.19
C LEU A 236 20.72 -11.58 2.49
N ASP A 237 21.87 -11.54 1.82
CA ASP A 237 22.99 -12.45 2.10
C ASP A 237 23.54 -12.27 3.54
N SER A 238 23.47 -11.07 4.11
CA SER A 238 23.86 -10.81 5.51
C SER A 238 22.84 -11.36 6.52
N LEU A 239 21.54 -11.27 6.21
CA LEU A 239 20.47 -11.86 7.03
C LEU A 239 20.57 -13.39 7.05
N ASP A 240 20.81 -14.02 5.90
CA ASP A 240 21.00 -15.46 5.79
C ASP A 240 22.15 -15.95 6.67
N LYS A 241 23.31 -15.28 6.61
CA LYS A 241 24.49 -15.59 7.44
C LYS A 241 24.23 -15.44 8.94
N LYS A 242 23.27 -14.58 9.33
CA LYS A 242 22.83 -14.41 10.73
C LYS A 242 21.76 -15.42 11.14
N GLY A 243 21.31 -16.29 10.23
CA GLY A 243 20.25 -17.27 10.46
C GLY A 243 18.85 -16.65 10.50
N VAL A 244 18.66 -15.45 9.94
CA VAL A 244 17.36 -14.78 9.88
C VAL A 244 16.64 -15.22 8.61
N LEU A 245 15.42 -15.73 8.76
CA LEU A 245 14.60 -16.15 7.62
C LEU A 245 14.10 -14.92 6.86
N PHE A 246 14.16 -14.98 5.54
CA PHE A 246 13.62 -13.93 4.68
C PHE A 246 12.87 -14.48 3.47
N GLY A 247 12.08 -13.62 2.83
CA GLY A 247 11.54 -13.85 1.50
C GLY A 247 11.52 -12.57 0.70
N ILE A 248 11.71 -12.66 -0.61
CA ILE A 248 11.66 -11.52 -1.52
C ILE A 248 10.77 -11.83 -2.72
N THR A 249 9.93 -10.87 -3.12
CA THR A 249 9.26 -10.90 -4.41
C THR A 249 9.95 -9.98 -5.41
N ASN A 250 10.12 -10.46 -6.64
CA ASN A 250 10.67 -9.68 -7.76
C ASN A 250 10.28 -10.33 -9.11
N LEU A 251 10.62 -9.69 -10.23
CA LEU A 251 10.38 -10.17 -11.60
C LEU A 251 11.71 -10.51 -12.29
N VAL A 252 11.86 -11.76 -12.71
CA VAL A 252 13.01 -12.17 -13.54
C VAL A 252 12.82 -11.74 -15.00
N TYR A 253 11.59 -11.78 -15.49
CA TYR A 253 11.24 -11.47 -16.88
C TYR A 253 10.01 -10.57 -16.93
N HIS A 254 10.07 -9.48 -17.70
CA HIS A 254 8.95 -8.56 -17.87
C HIS A 254 9.05 -7.82 -19.21
N LYS A 255 7.97 -7.83 -20.02
CA LYS A 255 7.89 -7.09 -21.31
C LYS A 255 9.11 -7.22 -22.24
N GLY A 256 9.74 -8.39 -22.28
CA GLY A 256 10.93 -8.65 -23.11
C GLY A 256 12.27 -8.29 -22.46
N GLU A 257 12.25 -7.68 -21.27
CA GLU A 257 13.43 -7.44 -20.45
C GLU A 257 13.69 -8.59 -19.49
N THR A 258 14.96 -8.78 -19.13
CA THR A 258 15.42 -9.79 -18.18
C THR A 258 16.24 -9.13 -17.07
N ASN A 259 15.87 -9.37 -15.82
CA ASN A 259 16.68 -8.96 -14.68
C ASN A 259 17.80 -9.99 -14.44
N PHE A 260 18.96 -9.78 -15.06
CA PHE A 260 20.12 -10.67 -14.92
C PHE A 260 20.71 -10.64 -13.51
N ILE A 261 20.64 -9.51 -12.80
CA ILE A 261 21.14 -9.37 -11.43
C ILE A 261 20.39 -10.32 -10.51
N LEU A 262 19.04 -10.23 -10.52
CA LEU A 262 18.17 -11.14 -9.78
C LEU A 262 18.39 -12.60 -10.21
N LYS A 263 18.42 -12.86 -11.52
CA LYS A 263 18.52 -14.21 -12.07
C LYS A 263 19.77 -14.94 -11.59
N GLU A 264 20.91 -14.25 -11.56
CA GLU A 264 22.17 -14.84 -11.10
C GLU A 264 22.23 -14.93 -9.57
N TRP A 265 21.81 -13.89 -8.84
CA TRP A 265 21.81 -13.88 -7.38
C TRP A 265 20.87 -14.94 -6.78
N ALA A 266 19.67 -15.11 -7.35
CA ALA A 266 18.65 -16.01 -6.82
C ALA A 266 19.05 -17.50 -6.84
N LYS A 267 20.05 -17.89 -7.63
CA LYS A 267 20.56 -19.29 -7.68
C LYS A 267 21.09 -19.80 -6.34
N LYS A 268 21.41 -18.89 -5.41
CA LYS A 268 21.86 -19.21 -4.05
C LYS A 268 20.73 -19.73 -3.14
N TYR A 269 19.47 -19.46 -3.50
CA TYR A 269 18.31 -19.65 -2.61
C TYR A 269 17.20 -20.48 -3.26
N TYR A 270 16.19 -20.83 -2.47
CA TYR A 270 14.98 -21.48 -2.98
C TYR A 270 14.16 -20.50 -3.82
N ILE A 271 13.86 -20.90 -5.06
CA ILE A 271 13.07 -20.11 -6.00
C ILE A 271 11.68 -20.73 -6.14
N PHE A 272 10.65 -19.91 -5.94
CA PHE A 272 9.25 -20.31 -6.11
C PHE A 272 8.58 -19.47 -7.19
N ASN A 273 8.01 -20.14 -8.20
CA ASN A 273 7.24 -19.46 -9.23
C ASN A 273 5.85 -19.11 -8.72
N ILE A 274 5.52 -17.82 -8.70
CA ILE A 274 4.20 -17.32 -8.33
C ILE A 274 3.38 -17.07 -9.59
N LYS A 275 2.19 -17.67 -9.65
CA LYS A 275 1.24 -17.38 -10.73
C LYS A 275 0.59 -16.04 -10.45
N SER A 276 1.00 -15.01 -11.19
CA SER A 276 0.38 -13.69 -11.11
C SER A 276 -0.52 -13.43 -12.32
N ASN A 277 -1.76 -13.03 -12.04
CA ASN A 277 -2.71 -12.55 -13.04
C ASN A 277 -2.72 -11.01 -13.11
N TYR A 278 -1.59 -10.32 -12.88
CA TYR A 278 -1.54 -8.86 -13.03
C TYR A 278 -1.78 -8.50 -14.51
N ILE A 279 -3.04 -8.15 -14.80
CA ILE A 279 -3.49 -7.56 -16.07
C ILE A 279 -2.94 -6.12 -16.23
N SER A 280 -2.36 -5.54 -15.18
CA SER A 280 -1.99 -4.12 -15.07
C SER A 280 -0.51 -3.84 -15.33
N TYR A 281 0.11 -4.55 -16.27
CA TYR A 281 1.37 -4.13 -16.86
C TYR A 281 1.24 -4.21 -18.39
N ASN A 282 0.29 -3.44 -18.94
CA ASN A 282 0.33 -3.06 -20.36
C ASN A 282 1.13 -1.78 -20.51
#